data_AF-A0A921BB06-F1
#
_entry.id   AF-A0A921BB06-F1
#
_cell.length_a   1.000
_cell.length_b   1.000
_cell.length_c   1.000
_cell.angle_alpha   90.00
_cell.angle_beta   90.00
_cell.angle_gamma   90.00
#
_symmetry.space_group_name_H-M   'P 1'
#
loop_
_entity.id
_entity.type
_entity.pdbx_description
1 polymer ?
#
loop_
_entity_poly.entity_id
_entity_poly.type
_entity_poly.pdbx_seq_one_letter_code
_entity_poly.pdbx_strand_id
1 'polypeptide(L)'
;MNDKSSPLGITDVVLRDAHQSLFATRMRIDDMLPIADKLDQVGFWSLESWGGATFDACIRYLGEDPWERIRRFKEAMPNTPQQMLFRGQNIRGYRHYADDIVDKFVERAATNGVDVFRVFDAINDMRNLETAITSVASMTSMPKARCHIRLALFTR
;
A
#
# COMPACT_ATOMS: atom_id res chain seq x y z
N MET A 1 21.06 -16.97 24.44
CA MET A 1 21.02 -16.45 23.06
C MET A 1 20.38 -17.52 22.21
N ASN A 2 19.07 -17.46 22.04
CA ASN A 2 18.34 -18.43 21.22
C ASN A 2 18.08 -17.76 19.87
N ASP A 3 19.15 -17.57 19.10
CA ASP A 3 19.09 -17.00 17.75
C ASP A 3 18.58 -18.08 16.80
N LYS A 4 17.28 -18.35 16.87
CA LYS A 4 16.58 -18.93 15.71
C LYS A 4 16.59 -17.86 14.62
N SER A 5 17.58 -17.94 13.73
CA SER A 5 17.64 -17.13 12.51
C SER A 5 16.29 -17.24 11.79
N SER A 6 15.48 -16.20 11.90
CA SER A 6 14.20 -16.11 11.19
C SER A 6 14.52 -15.78 9.73
N PRO A 7 13.94 -16.49 8.75
CA PRO A 7 14.17 -16.19 7.35
C PRO A 7 13.87 -14.72 7.03
N LEU A 8 14.70 -14.10 6.18
CA LEU A 8 14.51 -12.71 5.76
C LEU A 8 13.23 -12.57 4.93
N GLY A 9 12.32 -11.71 5.38
CA GLY A 9 11.11 -11.37 4.63
C GLY A 9 11.42 -10.40 3.49
N ILE A 10 10.97 -10.73 2.27
CA ILE A 10 11.16 -9.90 1.08
C ILE A 10 9.84 -9.24 0.69
N THR A 11 9.88 -7.94 0.39
CA THR A 11 8.78 -7.20 -0.23
C THR A 11 9.15 -6.82 -1.64
N ASP A 12 8.39 -7.29 -2.61
CA ASP A 12 8.59 -6.91 -4.01
C ASP A 12 7.77 -5.64 -4.32
N VAL A 13 8.34 -4.76 -5.13
CA VAL A 13 7.80 -3.43 -5.48
C VAL A 13 7.52 -3.27 -6.98
N VAL A 14 7.57 -4.38 -7.74
CA VAL A 14 7.41 -4.38 -9.20
C VAL A 14 6.08 -3.79 -9.64
N LEU A 15 5.02 -3.96 -8.84
CA LEU A 15 3.67 -3.49 -9.15
C LEU A 15 3.40 -2.03 -8.73
N ARG A 16 4.35 -1.35 -8.05
CA ARG A 16 4.20 0.04 -7.60
C ARG A 16 5.46 0.86 -7.84
N ASP A 17 6.49 0.71 -6.99
CA ASP A 17 7.63 1.63 -6.99
C ASP A 17 8.57 1.45 -8.18
N ALA A 18 8.69 0.22 -8.69
CA ALA A 18 9.60 -0.07 -9.80
C ALA A 18 9.21 0.74 -11.05
N HIS A 19 7.97 0.61 -11.50
CA HIS A 19 7.49 1.35 -12.68
C HIS A 19 7.26 2.84 -12.41
N GLN A 20 6.95 3.22 -11.17
CA GLN A 20 6.92 4.62 -10.76
C GLN A 20 8.30 5.28 -10.96
N SER A 21 9.37 4.56 -10.59
CA SER A 21 10.74 5.05 -10.70
C SER A 21 11.31 4.98 -12.12
N LEU A 22 10.98 3.93 -12.87
CA LEU A 22 11.63 3.63 -14.15
C LEU A 22 10.88 4.21 -15.36
N PHE A 23 9.55 4.29 -15.32
CA PHE A 23 8.75 4.72 -16.47
C PHE A 23 7.46 5.43 -16.05
N ALA A 24 7.60 6.37 -15.12
CA ALA A 24 6.61 7.39 -14.77
C ALA A 24 5.22 6.85 -14.39
N THR A 25 5.17 5.70 -13.73
CA THR A 25 3.93 5.09 -13.22
C THR A 25 2.92 4.71 -14.30
N ARG A 26 3.40 4.33 -15.50
CA ARG A 26 2.53 4.11 -16.68
C ARG A 26 2.16 2.65 -16.94
N MET A 27 2.51 1.73 -16.04
CA MET A 27 2.11 0.32 -16.17
C MET A 27 0.59 0.18 -15.96
N ARG A 28 -0.08 -0.45 -16.93
CA ARG A 28 -1.53 -0.71 -16.89
C ARG A 28 -1.84 -1.99 -16.15
N ILE A 29 -3.04 -2.09 -15.58
CA ILE A 29 -3.46 -3.28 -14.85
C ILE A 29 -3.49 -4.54 -15.74
N ASP A 30 -3.80 -4.38 -17.03
CA ASP A 30 -3.87 -5.50 -17.97
C ASP A 30 -2.48 -6.09 -18.30
N ASP A 31 -1.40 -5.31 -18.13
CA ASP A 31 -0.02 -5.81 -18.23
C ASP A 31 0.44 -6.50 -16.94
N MET A 32 -0.22 -6.20 -15.81
CA MET A 32 0.15 -6.71 -14.48
C MET A 32 -0.54 -8.03 -14.14
N LEU A 33 -1.84 -8.16 -14.46
CA LEU A 33 -2.62 -9.33 -14.04
C LEU A 33 -2.15 -10.67 -14.63
N PRO A 34 -1.63 -10.76 -15.86
CA PRO A 34 -1.16 -12.04 -16.41
C PRO A 34 -0.05 -12.73 -15.57
N ILE A 35 0.70 -11.98 -14.75
CA ILE A 35 1.76 -12.54 -13.89
C ILE A 35 1.34 -12.66 -12.41
N ALA A 36 0.15 -12.17 -12.04
CA ALA A 36 -0.27 -12.05 -10.65
C ALA A 36 -0.27 -13.39 -9.88
N ASP A 37 -0.82 -14.46 -10.46
CA ASP A 37 -0.84 -15.79 -9.84
C ASP A 37 0.56 -16.32 -9.53
N LYS A 38 1.54 -16.09 -10.42
CA LYS A 38 2.93 -16.50 -10.18
C LYS A 38 3.57 -15.68 -9.07
N LEU A 39 3.31 -14.37 -9.01
CA LEU A 39 3.79 -13.51 -7.93
C LEU A 39 3.23 -13.97 -6.58
N ASP A 40 1.96 -14.40 -6.54
CA ASP A 40 1.29 -14.87 -5.33
C ASP A 40 1.90 -16.16 -4.76
N GLN A 41 2.52 -16.98 -5.61
CA GLN A 41 3.13 -18.26 -5.23
C GLN A 41 4.58 -18.13 -4.74
N VAL A 42 5.24 -16.97 -4.88
CA VAL A 42 6.66 -16.80 -4.52
C VAL A 42 6.89 -16.87 -3.01
N GLY A 43 5.91 -16.47 -2.20
CA GLY A 43 6.04 -16.38 -0.74
C GLY A 43 6.68 -15.07 -0.27
N PHE A 44 6.43 -13.96 -0.97
CA PHE A 44 6.80 -12.63 -0.48
C PHE A 44 6.13 -12.31 0.85
N TRP A 45 6.80 -11.54 1.70
CA TRP A 45 6.21 -11.00 2.92
C TRP A 45 5.06 -10.03 2.59
N SER A 46 5.21 -9.24 1.54
CA SER A 46 4.13 -8.45 0.94
C SER A 46 4.47 -8.09 -0.50
N LEU A 47 3.46 -7.73 -1.29
CA LEU A 47 3.61 -7.12 -2.60
C LEU A 47 3.16 -5.68 -2.55
N GLU A 48 4.06 -4.75 -2.84
CA GLU A 48 3.68 -3.35 -2.93
C GLU A 48 3.03 -3.07 -4.29
N SER A 49 1.71 -2.97 -4.29
CA SER A 49 0.86 -2.92 -5.48
C SER A 49 0.00 -1.66 -5.58
N TRP A 50 0.02 -0.81 -4.54
CA TRP A 50 -0.87 0.35 -4.47
C TRP A 50 -0.29 1.56 -3.73
N GLY A 51 -0.94 2.70 -3.87
CA GLY A 51 -0.48 3.96 -3.28
C GLY A 51 0.67 4.63 -4.02
N GLY A 52 1.35 5.58 -3.37
CA GLY A 52 2.27 6.48 -4.06
C GLY A 52 1.57 7.23 -5.20
N ALA A 53 2.23 7.33 -6.37
CA ALA A 53 1.70 8.02 -7.54
C ALA A 53 0.68 7.19 -8.34
N THR A 54 0.49 5.90 -8.03
CA THR A 54 -0.39 5.02 -8.81
C THR A 54 -1.83 5.52 -8.83
N PHE A 55 -2.33 6.10 -7.73
CA PHE A 55 -3.70 6.59 -7.66
C PHE A 55 -3.96 7.78 -8.60
N ASP A 56 -3.03 8.75 -8.64
CA ASP A 56 -3.09 9.85 -9.60
C ASP A 56 -2.93 9.33 -11.03
N ALA A 57 -1.99 8.41 -11.26
CA ALA A 57 -1.74 7.87 -12.59
C ALA A 57 -2.94 7.12 -13.18
N CYS A 58 -3.64 6.31 -12.36
CA CYS A 58 -4.86 5.61 -12.75
C CYS A 58 -5.89 6.58 -13.33
N ILE A 59 -6.24 7.63 -12.58
CA ILE A 59 -7.30 8.56 -12.95
C ILE A 59 -6.87 9.56 -14.03
N ARG A 60 -5.60 9.97 -14.05
CA ARG A 60 -5.12 11.05 -14.91
C ARG A 60 -4.62 10.58 -16.26
N TYR A 61 -3.98 9.40 -16.34
CA TYR A 61 -3.27 8.96 -17.54
C TYR A 61 -3.74 7.62 -18.09
N LEU A 62 -4.22 6.72 -17.21
CA LEU A 62 -4.52 5.34 -17.62
C LEU A 62 -6.02 5.14 -17.91
N GLY A 63 -6.89 5.99 -17.38
CA GLY A 63 -8.34 5.83 -17.51
C GLY A 63 -8.84 4.66 -16.67
N GLU A 64 -8.21 4.41 -15.52
CA GLU A 64 -8.50 3.29 -14.63
C GLU A 64 -9.06 3.79 -13.29
N ASP A 65 -9.99 3.04 -12.69
CA ASP A 65 -10.38 3.25 -11.30
C ASP A 65 -9.32 2.62 -10.38
N PRO A 66 -8.62 3.41 -9.55
CA PRO A 66 -7.63 2.86 -8.63
C PRO A 66 -8.22 1.94 -7.55
N TRP A 67 -9.50 2.07 -7.21
CA TRP A 67 -10.19 1.17 -6.28
C TRP A 67 -10.51 -0.18 -6.93
N GLU A 68 -10.84 -0.17 -8.22
CA GLU A 68 -10.97 -1.40 -9.00
C GLU A 68 -9.63 -2.12 -9.11
N ARG A 69 -8.55 -1.37 -9.34
CA ARG A 69 -7.19 -1.93 -9.44
C ARG A 69 -6.80 -2.76 -8.22
N ILE A 70 -7.01 -2.25 -7.00
CA ILE A 70 -6.67 -3.00 -5.78
C ILE A 70 -7.59 -4.21 -5.57
N ARG A 71 -8.87 -4.11 -5.93
CA ARG A 71 -9.80 -5.25 -5.87
C ARG A 71 -9.37 -6.39 -6.81
N ARG A 72 -9.01 -6.06 -8.07
CA ARG A 72 -8.50 -7.04 -9.04
C ARG A 72 -7.20 -7.69 -8.56
N PHE A 73 -6.29 -6.93 -7.93
CA PHE A 73 -5.10 -7.51 -7.33
C PHE A 73 -5.40 -8.43 -6.15
N LYS A 74 -6.31 -8.04 -5.26
CA LYS A 74 -6.69 -8.88 -4.12
C LYS A 74 -7.37 -10.17 -4.56
N GLU A 75 -8.15 -10.11 -5.63
CA GLU A 75 -8.76 -11.29 -6.26
C GLU A 75 -7.72 -12.20 -6.91
N ALA A 76 -6.76 -11.63 -7.66
CA ALA A 76 -5.74 -12.40 -8.38
C ALA A 76 -4.59 -12.90 -7.49
N MET A 77 -4.36 -12.27 -6.33
CA MET A 77 -3.30 -12.61 -5.38
C MET A 77 -3.85 -12.71 -3.95
N PRO A 78 -4.68 -13.73 -3.65
CA PRO A 78 -5.35 -13.86 -2.36
C PRO A 78 -4.40 -14.23 -1.21
N ASN A 79 -3.26 -14.85 -1.48
CA ASN A 79 -2.37 -15.38 -0.45
C ASN A 79 -1.35 -14.34 0.04
N THR A 80 -0.90 -13.44 -0.84
CA THR A 80 0.15 -12.47 -0.55
C THR A 80 -0.45 -11.15 -0.04
N PRO A 81 0.01 -10.62 1.09
CA PRO A 81 -0.45 -9.34 1.62
C PRO A 81 -0.18 -8.19 0.64
N GLN A 82 -1.22 -7.41 0.32
CA GLN A 82 -1.10 -6.25 -0.54
C GLN A 82 -0.65 -5.03 0.28
N GLN A 83 0.52 -4.50 -0.04
CA GLN A 83 1.09 -3.33 0.62
C GLN A 83 0.84 -2.05 -0.19
N MET A 84 0.59 -0.96 0.52
CA MET A 84 0.55 0.38 -0.05
C MET A 84 1.54 1.34 0.61
N LEU A 85 1.99 2.33 -0.17
CA LEU A 85 2.66 3.53 0.34
C LEU A 85 1.62 4.62 0.66
N PHE A 86 1.60 5.09 1.91
CA PHE A 86 0.60 6.02 2.44
C PHE A 86 1.25 7.25 3.08
N ARG A 87 0.94 8.46 2.59
CA ARG A 87 1.58 9.70 3.04
C ARG A 87 0.79 10.37 4.17
N GLY A 88 0.71 9.71 5.32
CA GLY A 88 0.12 10.24 6.56
C GLY A 88 -1.12 11.11 6.34
N GLN A 89 -1.12 12.31 6.94
CA GLN A 89 -2.18 13.30 6.85
C GLN A 89 -2.43 13.87 5.44
N ASN A 90 -1.51 13.68 4.51
CA ASN A 90 -1.70 14.06 3.11
C ASN A 90 -2.42 12.99 2.28
N ILE A 91 -2.57 11.78 2.81
CA ILE A 91 -3.16 10.63 2.13
C ILE A 91 -2.42 10.37 0.80
N ARG A 92 -3.00 10.84 -0.31
CA ARG A 92 -2.44 10.86 -1.66
C ARG A 92 -2.73 12.17 -2.40
N GLY A 93 -3.22 13.18 -1.69
CA GLY A 93 -3.47 14.51 -2.23
C GLY A 93 -2.30 15.45 -1.99
N TYR A 94 -2.48 16.70 -2.40
CA TYR A 94 -1.42 17.72 -2.41
C TYR A 94 -1.42 18.65 -1.19
N ARG A 95 -2.24 18.36 -0.18
CA ARG A 95 -2.39 19.13 1.07
C ARG A 95 -2.71 18.22 2.24
N HIS A 96 -2.73 18.76 3.46
CA HIS A 96 -3.27 18.03 4.61
C HIS A 96 -4.80 17.92 4.50
N TYR A 97 -5.33 16.77 4.90
CA TYR A 97 -6.76 16.52 5.01
C TYR A 97 -7.17 16.50 6.48
N ALA A 98 -8.48 16.67 6.72
CA ALA A 98 -9.03 16.48 8.05
C ALA A 98 -9.01 15.00 8.44
N ASP A 99 -8.99 14.73 9.74
CA ASP A 99 -8.80 13.38 10.27
C ASP A 99 -9.88 12.41 9.81
N ASP A 100 -11.13 12.87 9.72
CA ASP A 100 -12.27 12.09 9.22
C ASP A 100 -12.07 11.56 7.79
N ILE A 101 -11.38 12.33 6.93
CA ILE A 101 -11.05 11.91 5.57
C ILE A 101 -9.90 10.90 5.57
N VAL A 102 -8.91 11.07 6.45
CA VAL A 102 -7.83 10.09 6.64
C VAL A 102 -8.42 8.76 7.10
N ASP A 103 -9.29 8.80 8.11
CA ASP A 103 -9.96 7.63 8.65
C ASP A 103 -10.80 6.92 7.60
N LYS A 104 -11.64 7.68 6.88
CA LYS A 104 -12.49 7.10 5.86
C LYS A 104 -11.68 6.47 4.73
N PHE A 105 -10.56 7.08 4.39
CA PHE A 105 -9.67 6.54 3.38
C PHE A 105 -9.03 5.22 3.82
N VAL A 106 -8.51 5.14 5.05
CA VAL A 106 -7.91 3.93 5.61
C VAL A 106 -8.95 2.80 5.68
N GLU A 107 -10.15 3.08 6.18
CA GLU A 107 -11.28 2.15 6.21
C GLU A 107 -11.57 1.58 4.82
N ARG A 108 -11.67 2.45 3.80
CA ARG A 108 -11.94 2.04 2.42
C ARG A 108 -10.77 1.26 1.82
N ALA A 109 -9.54 1.65 2.07
CA ALA A 109 -8.35 0.94 1.58
C ALA A 109 -8.29 -0.49 2.15
N ALA A 110 -8.48 -0.63 3.47
CA ALA A 110 -8.50 -1.93 4.14
C ALA A 110 -9.66 -2.81 3.63
N THR A 111 -10.86 -2.25 3.51
CA THR A 111 -12.05 -2.96 3.01
C THR A 111 -11.87 -3.50 1.59
N ASN A 112 -11.15 -2.77 0.73
CA ASN A 112 -10.92 -3.17 -0.66
C ASN A 112 -9.71 -4.12 -0.84
N GLY A 113 -9.01 -4.48 0.23
CA GLY A 113 -7.98 -5.52 0.20
C GLY A 113 -6.55 -5.05 0.46
N VAL A 114 -6.32 -3.81 0.92
CA VAL A 114 -5.00 -3.40 1.42
C VAL A 114 -4.74 -4.03 2.79
N ASP A 115 -3.67 -4.80 2.90
CA ASP A 115 -3.28 -5.49 4.13
C ASP A 115 -2.14 -4.75 4.87
N VAL A 116 -1.26 -4.05 4.16
CA VAL A 116 -0.09 -3.41 4.79
C VAL A 116 -0.04 -1.93 4.41
N PHE A 117 -0.02 -1.06 5.42
CA PHE A 117 0.10 0.38 5.26
C PHE A 117 1.52 0.81 5.63
N ARG A 118 2.30 1.21 4.63
CA ARG A 118 3.59 1.85 4.83
C ARG A 118 3.37 3.36 4.98
N VAL A 119 3.32 3.84 6.22
CA VAL A 119 3.00 5.23 6.54
C VAL A 119 4.28 6.05 6.64
N PHE A 120 4.31 7.22 5.99
CA PHE A 120 5.45 8.12 6.01
C PHE A 120 5.03 9.60 5.95
N ASP A 121 5.96 10.46 6.35
CA ASP A 121 5.91 11.91 6.22
C ASP A 121 7.22 12.40 5.60
N ALA A 122 7.15 13.41 4.74
CA ALA A 122 8.31 13.85 3.97
C ALA A 122 9.43 14.47 4.84
N ILE A 123 9.09 14.99 6.03
CA ILE A 123 10.03 15.63 6.95
C ILE A 123 10.17 14.85 8.27
N ASN A 124 9.64 13.62 8.34
CA ASN A 124 9.58 12.79 9.54
C ASN A 124 8.87 13.46 10.73
N ASP A 125 7.85 14.29 10.48
CA ASP A 125 7.02 14.82 11.55
C ASP A 125 6.04 13.76 12.03
N MET A 126 6.26 13.24 13.24
CA MET A 126 5.44 12.18 13.83
C MET A 126 3.98 12.57 13.99
N ARG A 127 3.67 13.86 14.14
CA ARG A 127 2.29 14.36 14.27
C ARG A 127 1.49 14.11 13.00
N ASN A 128 2.13 14.17 11.83
CA ASN A 128 1.48 13.90 10.54
C ASN A 128 1.19 12.40 10.31
N LEU A 129 1.71 11.53 11.17
CA LEU A 129 1.56 10.08 11.08
C LEU A 129 0.53 9.55 12.08
N GLU A 130 0.26 10.30 13.16
CA GLU A 130 -0.53 9.84 14.31
C GLU A 130 -1.94 9.39 13.92
N THR A 131 -2.69 10.23 13.20
CA THR A 131 -4.05 9.90 12.73
C THR A 131 -4.02 8.66 11.85
N ALA A 132 -3.13 8.61 10.86
CA ALA A 132 -3.00 7.48 9.95
C ALA A 132 -2.66 6.16 10.67
N ILE A 133 -1.71 6.19 11.60
CA ILE A 133 -1.28 5.03 12.38
C ILE A 133 -2.42 4.54 13.27
N THR A 134 -3.07 5.47 13.99
CA THR A 134 -4.20 5.16 14.88
C THR A 134 -5.35 4.54 14.09
N SER A 135 -5.66 5.11 12.94
CA SER A 135 -6.68 4.61 12.04
C SER A 135 -6.40 3.19 11.55
N VAL A 136 -5.18 2.93 11.07
CA VAL A 136 -4.78 1.58 10.60
C VAL A 136 -4.81 0.57 11.75
N ALA A 137 -4.36 0.95 12.95
CA ALA A 137 -4.38 0.08 14.12
C ALA A 137 -5.82 -0.29 14.53
N SER A 138 -6.77 0.65 14.40
CA SER A 138 -8.19 0.37 14.67
C SER A 138 -8.77 -0.67 13.70
N MET A 139 -8.29 -0.72 12.45
CA MET A 139 -8.76 -1.67 11.44
C MET A 139 -8.34 -3.10 11.72
N THR A 140 -7.24 -3.33 12.44
CA THR A 140 -6.78 -4.68 12.81
C THR A 140 -7.80 -5.45 13.69
N SER A 141 -8.75 -4.75 14.31
CA SER A 141 -9.86 -5.36 15.06
C SER A 141 -10.97 -5.95 14.17
N MET A 142 -10.97 -5.68 12.86
CA MET A 142 -12.01 -6.17 11.95
C MET A 142 -11.82 -7.65 11.58
N PRO A 143 -12.89 -8.48 11.50
CA PRO A 143 -12.81 -9.92 11.25
C PRO A 143 -12.11 -10.38 9.95
N LYS A 144 -11.79 -9.45 9.04
CA LYS A 144 -11.20 -9.71 7.72
C LYS A 144 -9.97 -8.85 7.38
N ALA A 145 -9.60 -7.87 8.21
CA ALA A 145 -8.53 -6.95 7.89
C ALA A 145 -7.26 -7.30 8.69
N ARG A 146 -6.27 -7.89 8.02
CA ARG A 146 -4.93 -8.11 8.60
C ARG A 146 -4.05 -6.89 8.35
N CYS A 147 -4.45 -5.75 8.91
CA CYS A 147 -3.73 -4.50 8.73
C CYS A 147 -2.42 -4.47 9.52
N HIS A 148 -1.30 -4.36 8.82
CA HIS A 148 0.03 -4.15 9.40
C HIS A 148 0.52 -2.73 9.11
N ILE A 149 1.18 -2.13 10.09
CA ILE A 149 1.78 -0.79 9.98
C ILE A 149 3.27 -0.94 9.76
N ARG A 150 3.80 -0.25 8.74
CA ARG A 150 5.24 -0.10 8.54
C ARG A 150 5.59 1.38 8.50
N LEU A 151 6.38 1.84 9.47
CA LEU A 151 6.90 3.20 9.44
C LEU A 151 8.05 3.29 8.43
N ALA A 152 7.99 4.26 7.53
CA ALA A 152 9.12 4.61 6.68
C ALA A 152 9.62 6.00 7.08
N LEU A 153 10.84 6.06 7.60
CA LEU A 153 11.53 7.30 7.94
C LEU A 153 12.60 7.57 6.90
N PHE A 154 12.69 8.80 6.42
CA PHE A 154 13.80 9.22 5.56
C PHE A 154 15.00 9.53 6.44
N THR A 155 16.01 8.67 6.41
CA THR A 155 17.33 9.00 6.95
C THR A 155 18.06 9.87 5.93
N ARG A 156 18.66 10.97 6.38
CA ARG A 156 19.60 11.73 5.55
C ARG A 156 20.83 10.90 5.22
#